data_AF-A0A7V9TSI5-F1
#
_entry.id   AF-A0A7V9TSI5-F1
#
_cell.length_a   1.000
_cell.length_b   1.000
_cell.length_c   1.000
_cell.angle_alpha   90.00
_cell.angle_beta   90.00
_cell.angle_gamma   90.00
#
_symmetry.space_group_name_H-M   'P 1'
#
loop_
_entity.id
_entity.type
_entity.pdbx_description
1 polymer ?
#
loop_
_entity_poly.entity_id
_entity_poly.type
_entity_poly.pdbx_seq_one_letter_code
_entity_poly.pdbx_strand_id
1 'polypeptide(L)' 'LFSATFYPVSTYPGLVEDIVQLTPLYQGVVLCRSMALGSMGWDCLVAACYLTVMGSAGLYVASRRVGTLLLK' A
#
# COMPACT_ATOMS: atom_id res chain seq x y z
N LEU A 1 -15.92 5.50 -1.10
CA LEU A 1 -16.75 4.39 -0.60
C LEU A 1 -15.97 3.09 -0.32
N PHE A 2 -14.69 2.97 -0.70
CA PHE A 2 -13.79 1.85 -0.35
C PHE A 2 -12.60 2.30 0.53
N SER A 3 -12.79 3.32 1.37
CA SER A 3 -11.68 3.99 2.08
C SER A 3 -11.31 3.35 3.42
N ALA A 4 -12.04 2.31 3.87
CA ALA A 4 -11.89 1.68 5.20
C ALA A 4 -11.92 2.65 6.41
N THR A 5 -12.30 3.92 6.22
CA THR A 5 -12.39 4.93 7.28
C THR A 5 -13.68 4.81 8.11
N PHE A 6 -14.76 4.27 7.53
CA PHE A 6 -16.06 4.09 8.21
C PHE A 6 -16.61 2.66 8.18
N TYR A 7 -15.92 1.72 7.51
CA TYR A 7 -16.31 0.31 7.45
C TYR A 7 -15.11 -0.57 7.81
N PRO A 8 -15.13 -1.26 8.97
CA PRO A 8 -14.06 -2.18 9.33
C PRO A 8 -13.99 -3.33 8.32
N VAL A 9 -12.77 -3.72 7.97
CA VAL A 9 -12.51 -4.74 6.94
C VAL A 9 -13.17 -6.08 7.27
N SER A 10 -13.39 -6.35 8.57
CA SER A 10 -14.11 -7.51 9.11
C SER A 10 -15.57 -7.65 8.65
N THR A 11 -16.14 -6.63 8.00
CA THR A 11 -17.51 -6.69 7.46
C THR A 11 -17.55 -7.11 5.99
N TYR A 12 -16.40 -7.17 5.30
CA TYR A 12 -16.34 -7.65 3.92
C TYR A 12 -16.28 -9.19 3.89
N PRO A 13 -17.08 -9.85 3.03
CA PRO A 13 -16.99 -11.30 2.88
C PRO A 13 -15.64 -11.71 2.28
N GLY A 14 -14.79 -12.34 3.10
CA GLY A 14 -13.60 -13.14 2.79
C GLY A 14 -12.72 -12.64 1.64
N LEU A 15 -13.05 -13.03 0.41
CA LEU A 15 -12.26 -12.71 -0.78
C LEU A 15 -12.03 -11.21 -0.97
N VAL A 16 -12.98 -10.37 -0.57
CA VAL A 16 -12.85 -8.91 -0.71
C VAL A 16 -11.91 -8.33 0.36
N GLU A 17 -11.86 -8.94 1.55
CA GLU A 17 -10.93 -8.56 2.61
C GLU A 17 -9.47 -8.83 2.17
N ASP A 18 -9.19 -10.02 1.65
CA ASP A 18 -7.85 -10.38 1.17
C ASP A 18 -7.38 -9.48 0.03
N ILE A 19 -8.27 -9.18 -0.93
CA ILE A 19 -7.97 -8.29 -2.06
C ILE A 19 -7.66 -6.88 -1.57
N VAL A 20 -8.45 -6.34 -0.63
CA VAL A 20 -8.24 -5.00 -0.09
C VAL A 20 -6.94 -4.94 0.71
N GLN A 21 -6.64 -5.96 1.52
CA GLN A 21 -5.39 -6.04 2.28
C GLN A 21 -4.15 -6.06 1.37
N LEU A 22 -4.25 -6.65 0.17
CA LEU A 22 -3.19 -6.66 -0.82
C LEU A 22 -2.99 -5.32 -1.54
N THR A 23 -3.90 -4.35 -1.39
CA THR A 23 -3.74 -3.06 -2.07
C THR A 23 -2.68 -2.19 -1.39
N PRO A 24 -1.84 -1.47 -2.16
CA PRO A 24 -0.88 -0.52 -1.61
C PRO A 24 -1.57 0.59 -0.80
N LEU A 25 -2.79 0.95 -1.16
CA LEU A 25 -3.56 1.99 -0.49
C LEU A 25 -3.94 1.57 0.94
N TYR A 26 -4.34 0.31 1.14
CA TYR A 26 -4.62 -0.23 2.47
C TYR A 26 -3.36 -0.26 3.36
N GLN A 27 -2.24 -0.73 2.82
CA GLN A 27 -0.96 -0.78 3.54
C GLN A 27 -0.52 0.63 3.98
N GLY A 28 -0.73 1.66 3.14
CA GLY A 28 -0.48 3.06 3.51
C GLY A 28 -1.36 3.55 4.66
N VAL A 29 -2.66 3.24 4.64
CA VAL A 29 -3.60 3.63 5.71
C VAL A 29 -3.25 2.94 7.03
N VAL A 30 -2.94 1.64 7.01
CA VAL A 30 -2.52 0.90 8.22
C VAL A 30 -1.27 1.51 8.83
N LEU A 31 -0.26 1.80 8.02
CA LEU A 31 0.99 2.40 8.49
C LEU A 31 0.75 3.78 9.12
N CYS A 32 0.02 4.67 8.43
CA CYS A 32 -0.32 5.99 8.95
C CYS A 32 -1.14 5.92 10.25
N ARG A 33 -2.15 5.04 10.31
CA ARG A 33 -3.01 4.86 11.48
C ARG A 33 -2.21 4.35 12.68
N SER A 34 -1.39 3.33 12.47
CA SER A 34 -0.59 2.71 13.52
C SER A 34 0.47 3.66 14.08
N MET A 35 1.09 4.48 13.24
CA MET A 35 2.00 5.55 13.71
C MET A 35 1.25 6.63 14.50
N ALA A 36 0.06 7.04 14.05
CA ALA A 36 -0.74 8.07 14.72
C ALA A 36 -1.26 7.61 16.10
N LEU A 37 -1.56 6.31 16.26
CA LEU A 37 -2.03 5.73 17.51
C LEU A 37 -0.88 5.24 18.41
N GLY A 38 0.38 5.34 17.95
CA GLY A 38 1.55 4.81 18.66
C GLY A 38 1.61 3.28 18.73
N SER A 39 0.76 2.57 17.99
CA SER A 39 0.70 1.11 17.97
C SER A 39 1.64 0.56 16.89
N MET A 40 2.95 0.57 17.16
CA MET A 40 3.96 0.04 16.23
C MET A 40 4.02 -1.51 16.32
N GLY A 41 3.21 -2.18 15.50
CA GLY A 41 3.19 -3.64 15.38
C GLY A 41 3.99 -4.17 14.18
N TRP A 42 4.07 -5.50 14.06
CA TRP A 42 4.69 -6.18 12.90
C TRP A 42 4.03 -5.80 11.57
N ASP A 43 2.73 -5.50 11.57
CA ASP A 43 1.97 -5.08 10.38
C ASP A 43 2.52 -3.78 9.77
N CYS A 44 3.08 -2.88 10.58
CA CYS A 44 3.73 -1.66 10.10
C CYS A 44 4.97 -1.97 9.27
N LEU A 45 5.78 -2.93 9.69
CA LEU A 45 6.99 -3.33 8.97
C LEU A 45 6.63 -3.96 7.63
N VAL A 46 5.60 -4.81 7.60
CA VAL A 46 5.08 -5.42 6.37
C VAL A 46 4.58 -4.34 5.41
N ALA A 47 3.76 -3.41 5.89
CA ALA A 47 3.24 -2.31 5.11
C ALA A 47 4.34 -1.41 4.54
N ALA A 48 5.32 -1.03 5.37
CA ALA A 48 6.44 -0.19 4.97
C ALA A 48 7.33 -0.88 3.92
N CYS A 49 7.62 -2.17 4.12
CA CYS A 49 8.39 -2.96 3.17
C CYS A 49 7.66 -3.08 1.82
N TYR A 50 6.38 -3.44 1.85
CA TYR A 50 5.54 -3.56 0.66
C TYR A 50 5.51 -2.26 -0.15
N LEU A 51 5.25 -1.12 0.51
CA LEU A 51 5.20 0.19 -0.12
C LEU A 51 6.54 0.61 -0.72
N THR A 52 7.65 0.29 -0.05
CA THR A 52 9.00 0.59 -0.53
C THR A 52 9.35 -0.22 -1.79
N VAL A 53 9.02 -1.51 -1.80
CA VAL A 53 9.22 -2.38 -2.97
C VAL A 53 8.36 -1.93 -4.15
N MET A 54 7.07 -1.68 -3.92
CA MET A 54 6.16 -1.19 -4.97
C MET A 54 6.59 0.19 -5.51
N GLY A 55 6.92 1.13 -4.63
CA GLY A 55 7.35 2.47 -5.02
C GLY A 55 8.65 2.45 -5.84
N SER A 56 9.64 1.69 -5.40
CA SER A 56 10.91 1.56 -6.11
C SER A 56 10.77 0.83 -7.46
N ALA A 57 9.93 -0.21 -7.53
CA ALA A 57 9.63 -0.90 -8.79
C ALA A 57 8.92 0.04 -9.79
N GLY A 58 7.92 0.79 -9.33
CA GLY A 58 7.24 1.79 -10.16
C GLY A 58 8.19 2.87 -10.66
N LEU A 59 9.05 3.38 -9.78
CA LEU A 59 10.05 4.39 -10.13
C LEU A 59 11.05 3.84 -11.15
N TYR A 60 11.54 2.62 -10.97
CA TYR A 60 12.45 1.97 -11.90
C TYR A 60 11.85 1.80 -13.30
N VAL A 61 10.60 1.35 -13.38
CA VAL A 61 9.89 1.21 -14.66
C VAL A 61 9.69 2.59 -15.31
N ALA A 62 9.30 3.59 -14.54
CA ALA A 62 9.13 4.95 -15.02
C ALA A 62 10.46 5.54 -15.53
N SER A 63 11.56 5.39 -14.79
CA SER A 63 12.89 5.85 -15.20
C SER A 63 13.36 5.19 -16.49
N ARG A 64 13.12 3.87 -16.67
CA ARG A 64 13.43 3.18 -17.94
C ARG A 64 12.58 3.68 -19.10
N ARG A 65 11.28 3.93 -18.85
CA ARG A 65 10.35 4.49 -19.86
C ARG A 65 10.75 5.91 -20.27
N VAL A 66 11.12 6.76 -19.32
CA VAL A 66 11.56 8.14 -19.59
C VAL A 66 12.90 8.15 -20.32
N GLY A 67 13.88 7.33 -19.90
CA GLY A 67 15.16 7.22 -20.59
C GLY A 67 15.03 6.76 -22.05
N THR A 68 14.12 5.83 -22.34
CA THR A 68 13.85 5.38 -23.72
C THR A 68 13.12 6.40 -24.58
N LEU A 69 12.28 7.26 -23.99
CA LEU A 69 11.60 8.35 -24.70
C LEU A 69 12.50 9.57 -24.96
N LEU A 70 13.45 9.85 -24.07
CA LEU A 70 14.41 10.96 -24.20
C LEU A 70 15.63 10.64 -25.07
N LEU A 71 15.89 9.35 -25.35
CA LEU A 71 16.95 8.89 -26.25
C LEU A 71 16.49 8.78 -27.72
N LYS A 72 15.31 9.31 -28.05
CA LYS A 72 14.79 9.46 -29.41
C LYS A 72 14.80 10.94 -29.78
#